data_AF-A0A7Y2H017-F1
#
_entry.id   AF-A0A7Y2H017-F1
#
_cell.length_a   1.000
_cell.length_b   1.000
_cell.length_c   1.000
_cell.angle_alpha   90.00
_cell.angle_beta   90.00
_cell.angle_gamma   90.00
#
_symmetry.space_group_name_H-M   'P 1'
#
loop_
_entity.id
_entity.type
_entity.pdbx_description
1 polymer ?
#
loop_
_entity_poly.entity_id
_entity_poly.type
_entity_poly.pdbx_seq_one_letter_code
_entity_poly.pdbx_strand_id
1 'polypeptide(L)'
;TGRMVTYEYCMFQGFNDTLSDADALADVVAWAPSKVNLIMLNPVDGLGFTRTPEKVLNAFIRRLVERGVTVTVRRSRGQDIDAACGQLAVNEEQSTS
;
A
#
# COMPACT_ATOMS: atom_id res chain seq x y z
N THR A 1 -20.81 -17.35 6.16
CA THR A 1 -19.77 -17.53 5.11
C THR A 1 -19.09 -16.19 4.88
N GLY A 2 -18.08 -15.84 5.68
CA GLY A 2 -17.45 -14.51 5.62
C GLY A 2 -16.50 -14.41 4.42
N ARG A 3 -16.99 -13.93 3.27
CA ARG A 3 -16.14 -13.65 2.12
C ARG A 3 -15.30 -12.42 2.43
N MET A 4 -13.97 -12.56 2.33
CA MET A 4 -13.05 -11.44 2.50
C MET A 4 -13.29 -10.38 1.41
N VAL A 5 -13.45 -9.13 1.82
CA VAL A 5 -13.62 -8.00 0.90
C VAL A 5 -12.24 -7.48 0.49
N THR A 6 -12.05 -7.24 -0.81
CA THR A 6 -10.82 -6.62 -1.31
C THR A 6 -11.11 -5.18 -1.71
N TYR A 7 -10.36 -4.25 -1.14
CA TYR A 7 -10.37 -2.84 -1.47
C TYR A 7 -9.19 -2.52 -2.39
N GLU A 8 -9.42 -1.75 -3.43
CA GLU A 8 -8.36 -1.18 -4.26
C GLU A 8 -8.18 0.29 -3.90
N TYR A 9 -6.94 0.69 -3.65
CA TYR A 9 -6.60 2.05 -3.26
C TYR A 9 -5.50 2.59 -4.16
N CYS A 10 -5.87 3.49 -5.07
CA CYS A 10 -4.92 4.16 -5.96
C CYS A 10 -4.19 5.26 -5.18
N MET A 11 -2.86 5.17 -5.11
CA MET A 11 -2.04 6.15 -4.41
C MET A 11 -1.55 7.25 -5.36
N PHE A 12 -1.80 8.50 -4.96
CA PHE A 12 -1.40 9.71 -5.66
C PHE A 12 -0.54 10.56 -4.74
N GLN A 13 0.66 10.94 -5.21
CA GLN A 13 1.60 11.70 -4.42
C GLN A 13 1.01 13.05 -3.98
N GLY A 14 1.03 13.31 -2.66
CA GLY A 14 0.59 14.57 -2.06
C GLY A 14 -0.92 14.80 -2.06
N PHE A 15 -1.71 13.79 -2.46
CA PHE A 15 -3.17 13.89 -2.48
C PHE A 15 -3.82 12.95 -1.46
N ASN A 16 -3.41 11.68 -1.44
CA ASN A 16 -4.03 10.66 -0.59
C ASN A 16 -3.01 9.62 -0.08
N ASP A 17 -1.77 10.04 0.15
CA ASP A 17 -0.64 9.20 0.55
C ASP A 17 -0.06 9.57 1.93
N THR A 18 -0.82 10.31 2.76
CA THR A 18 -0.39 10.66 4.12
C THR A 18 -0.70 9.54 5.13
N LEU A 19 -0.06 9.59 6.31
CA LEU A 19 -0.39 8.64 7.39
C LEU A 19 -1.81 8.83 7.94
N SER A 20 -2.35 10.04 7.86
CA SER A 20 -3.75 10.29 8.24
C SER A 20 -4.72 9.61 7.27
N ASP A 21 -4.38 9.57 5.98
CA ASP A 21 -5.17 8.85 4.98
C ASP A 21 -5.13 7.34 5.22
N ALA A 22 -3.97 6.80 5.62
CA ALA A 22 -3.84 5.41 6.03
C ALA A 22 -4.72 5.07 7.24
N ASP A 23 -4.77 5.96 8.23
CA ASP A 23 -5.61 5.78 9.41
C ASP A 23 -7.11 5.81 9.06
N ALA A 24 -7.53 6.78 8.23
CA ALA A 24 -8.90 6.87 7.75
C ALA A 24 -9.29 5.65 6.90
N LEU A 25 -8.39 5.16 6.05
CA LEU A 25 -8.61 3.95 5.26
C LEU A 25 -8.76 2.72 6.16
N ALA A 26 -7.94 2.59 7.20
CA ALA A 26 -8.03 1.50 8.16
C ALA A 26 -9.40 1.49 8.87
N ASP A 27 -9.91 2.66 9.26
CA ASP A 27 -11.25 2.78 9.85
C ASP A 27 -12.35 2.33 8.88
N VAL A 28 -12.23 2.71 7.59
CA VAL A 28 -13.20 2.36 6.54
C VAL A 28 -13.23 0.86 6.25
N VAL A 29 -12.11 0.15 6.34
CA VAL A 29 -12.05 -1.29 5.98
C VAL A 29 -12.26 -2.23 7.18
N ALA A 30 -12.36 -1.69 8.40
CA ALA A 30 -12.44 -2.49 9.63
C ALA A 30 -13.79 -3.20 9.86
N TRP A 31 -14.87 -2.81 9.16
CA TRP A 31 -16.22 -3.34 9.41
C TRP A 31 -16.39 -4.82 8.98
N ALA A 32 -15.49 -5.34 8.15
CA ALA A 32 -15.50 -6.73 7.70
C ALA A 32 -14.07 -7.25 7.53
N PRO A 33 -13.86 -8.59 7.53
CA PRO A 33 -12.60 -9.17 7.11
C PRO A 33 -12.20 -8.66 5.72
N SER A 34 -11.11 -7.89 5.66
CA SER A 34 -10.75 -7.12 4.47
C SER A 34 -9.27 -7.18 4.14
N LYS A 35 -8.97 -7.01 2.86
CA LYS A 35 -7.63 -6.84 2.29
C LYS A 35 -7.61 -5.55 1.47
N VAL A 36 -6.52 -4.80 1.53
CA VAL A 36 -6.29 -3.59 0.74
C VAL A 36 -5.17 -3.87 -0.28
N ASN A 37 -5.44 -3.61 -1.55
CA ASN A 37 -4.46 -3.61 -2.62
C ASN A 37 -4.12 -2.15 -2.96
N LEU A 38 -2.92 -1.70 -2.58
CA LEU A 38 -2.40 -0.40 -2.97
C LEU A 38 -1.94 -0.43 -4.42
N ILE A 39 -2.49 0.44 -5.26
CA ILE A 39 -2.15 0.55 -6.67
C ILE A 39 -1.30 1.79 -6.87
N MET A 40 -0.04 1.58 -7.23
CA MET A 40 0.89 2.64 -7.55
C MET A 40 0.58 3.19 -8.95
N LEU A 41 0.51 4.51 -9.08
CA LEU A 41 0.28 5.15 -10.36
C LEU A 41 1.42 4.81 -11.34
N ASN A 42 1.05 4.36 -12.54
CA ASN A 42 1.97 4.36 -13.66
C ASN A 42 2.02 5.77 -14.22
N PRO A 43 3.21 6.36 -14.42
CA PRO A 43 3.30 7.65 -15.09
C PRO A 43 2.64 7.51 -16.47
N VAL A 44 1.54 8.23 -16.66
CA VAL A 44 0.88 8.41 -17.96
C VAL A 44 1.28 9.79 -18.44
N ASP A 45 1.87 9.85 -19.63
CA ASP A 45 2.27 11.11 -20.24
C ASP A 45 1.07 12.06 -20.33
N GLY A 46 1.20 13.24 -19.72
CA GLY A 46 0.20 14.31 -19.75
C GLY A 46 -0.69 14.47 -18.51
N LEU A 47 -0.65 13.57 -17.52
CA LEU A 47 -1.53 13.64 -16.35
C LEU A 47 -0.97 14.40 -15.12
N GLY A 48 0.28 14.86 -15.14
CA GLY A 48 0.86 15.71 -14.08
C GLY A 48 1.00 15.07 -12.69
N PHE A 49 0.52 13.84 -12.51
CA PHE A 49 0.65 13.10 -11.26
C PHE A 49 1.96 12.33 -11.21
N THR A 50 2.65 12.48 -10.07
CA THR A 50 3.92 11.80 -9.81
C THR A 50 3.67 10.56 -8.97
N ARG A 51 4.47 9.51 -9.20
CA ARG A 51 4.42 8.27 -8.42
C ARG A 51 4.79 8.56 -6.97
N THR A 52 3.98 8.10 -6.02
CA THR A 52 4.28 8.17 -4.58
C THR A 52 5.68 7.59 -4.31
N PRO A 53 6.55 8.33 -3.59
CA PRO A 53 7.88 7.84 -3.26
C PRO A 53 7.81 6.55 -2.43
N GLU A 54 8.73 5.61 -2.67
CA GLU A 54 8.76 4.32 -1.96
C GLU A 54 8.82 4.47 -0.43
N LYS A 55 9.49 5.52 0.09
CA LYS A 55 9.51 5.82 1.52
C LYS A 55 8.12 6.13 2.08
N VAL A 56 7.30 6.88 1.33
CA VAL A 56 5.93 7.23 1.71
C VAL A 56 5.04 5.99 1.63
N LEU A 57 5.14 5.22 0.54
CA LEU A 57 4.45 3.94 0.39
C LEU A 57 4.74 2.99 1.57
N ASN A 58 6.01 2.80 1.92
CA ASN A 58 6.40 1.89 3.01
C ASN A 58 5.87 2.37 4.37
N ALA A 59 5.86 3.68 4.62
CA ALA A 59 5.28 4.24 5.84
C ALA A 59 3.75 4.02 5.89
N PHE A 60 3.08 4.19 4.74
CA PHE A 60 1.64 3.95 4.59
C PHE A 60 1.27 2.48 4.83
N ILE A 61 2.02 1.55 4.21
CA ILE A 61 1.85 0.10 4.41
C ILE A 61 2.06 -0.27 5.87
N ARG A 62 3.17 0.20 6.46
CA ARG A 62 3.47 -0.07 7.87
C ARG A 62 2.33 0.40 8.77
N ARG A 63 1.79 1.59 8.51
CA ARG A 63 0.67 2.13 9.28
C ARG A 63 -0.58 1.27 9.17
N LEU A 64 -0.95 0.84 7.97
CA LEU A 64 -2.09 -0.06 7.76
C LEU A 64 -1.89 -1.43 8.46
N VAL A 65 -0.68 -2.00 8.38
CA VAL A 65 -0.35 -3.27 9.05
C VAL A 65 -0.41 -3.13 10.57
N GLU A 66 0.11 -2.03 11.14
CA GLU A 66 -0.03 -1.72 12.57
C GLU A 66 -1.49 -1.60 13.02
N ARG A 67 -2.38 -1.19 12.10
CA ARG A 67 -3.83 -1.14 12.30
C ARG A 67 -4.55 -2.49 12.04
N GLY A 68 -3.81 -3.56 11.75
CA GLY A 68 -4.35 -4.90 11.52
C GLY A 68 -4.91 -5.13 10.11
N VAL A 69 -4.62 -4.25 9.15
CA VAL A 69 -5.10 -4.37 7.78
C VAL A 69 -4.14 -5.23 6.95
N THR A 70 -4.68 -6.21 6.23
CA THR A 70 -3.92 -6.99 5.24
C THR A 70 -3.68 -6.13 4.00
N VAL A 71 -2.42 -5.84 3.66
CA VAL A 71 -2.06 -5.00 2.51
C VAL A 71 -1.25 -5.76 1.45
N THR A 72 -1.47 -5.44 0.18
CA THR A 72 -0.55 -5.74 -0.93
C THR A 72 -0.29 -4.51 -1.76
N VAL A 73 0.77 -4.54 -2.55
CA VAL A 73 1.12 -3.47 -3.48
C VAL A 73 1.15 -4.04 -4.88
N ARG A 74 0.46 -3.35 -5.79
CA ARG A 74 0.51 -3.58 -7.23
C ARG A 74 1.38 -2.53 -7.90
N ARG A 75 2.43 -2.98 -8.58
CA ARG A 75 3.35 -2.13 -9.37
C ARG A 75 3.20 -2.47 -10.87
N SER A 76 3.56 -1.55 -11.77
CA SER A 76 3.66 -1.93 -13.20
C SER A 76 4.76 -2.95 -13.43
N ARG A 77 4.49 -3.87 -14.38
CA ARG A 77 5.39 -4.95 -14.84
C ARG A 77 5.91 -5.85 -13.71
N GLY A 78 5.02 -6.73 -13.24
CA GLY A 78 5.39 -8.02 -12.65
C GLY A 78 5.99 -8.01 -11.23
N GLN A 79 5.85 -6.92 -10.48
CA GLN A 79 6.38 -6.79 -9.12
C GLN A 79 5.26 -6.52 -8.10
N ASP A 80 4.33 -7.46 -7.98
CA ASP A 80 3.34 -7.42 -6.89
C ASP A 80 3.99 -7.93 -5.60
N ILE A 81 3.75 -7.24 -4.49
CA ILE A 81 4.37 -7.55 -3.19
C ILE A 81 3.27 -7.73 -2.13
N ASP A 82 3.32 -8.84 -1.40
CA ASP A 82 2.44 -9.12 -0.26
C ASP A 82 3.07 -8.59 1.06
N ALA A 83 2.37 -7.72 1.79
CA ALA A 83 2.89 -7.13 3.04
C ALA A 83 2.25 -7.71 4.31
N ALA A 84 1.29 -8.62 4.18
CA ALA A 84 0.39 -9.00 5.27
C ALA A 84 0.51 -10.44 5.81
N CYS A 85 1.36 -11.29 5.24
CA CYS A 85 1.55 -12.66 5.74
C CYS A 85 2.91 -12.89 6.43
N GLY A 86 3.74 -11.86 6.55
CA GLY A 86 5.01 -11.91 7.26
C GLY A 86 5.58 -10.51 7.31
N GLN A 87 5.77 -9.98 8.51
CA GLN A 87 6.36 -8.66 8.74
C GLN A 87 7.63 -8.50 7.88
N LEU A 88 7.60 -7.64 6.85
CA LEU A 88 8.79 -7.20 6.12
C LEU A 88 9.62 -8.33 5.47
N ALA A 89 9.10 -9.02 4.45
CA ALA A 89 9.92 -9.84 3.57
C ALA A 89 10.72 -8.98 2.56
N VAL A 90 11.54 -8.04 3.06
CA VAL A 90 12.66 -7.44 2.32
C VAL A 90 13.79 -7.14 3.31
N ASN A 91 14.49 -8.20 3.73
CA ASN A 91 15.94 -8.13 3.81
C ASN A 91 16.47 -8.23 2.37
N GLU A 92 17.64 -7.63 2.10
CA GLU A 92 18.31 -7.44 0.80
C GLU A 92 17.88 -6.14 0.10
N GLU A 93 18.70 -5.11 -0.06
CA GLU A 93 20.16 -4.99 -0.17
C GLU A 93 20.55 -3.63 0.43
N GLN A 94 21.55 -3.57 1.32
CA GLN A 94 22.50 -2.45 1.53
C GLN A 94 23.39 -2.79 2.74
N SER A 95 24.41 -3.61 2.49
CA SER A 95 25.67 -3.63 3.25
C SER A 95 26.72 -4.24 2.34
N THR A 96 26.99 -3.57 1.22
CA THR A 96 28.30 -3.65 0.59
C THR A 96 29.23 -2.72 1.38
N SER A 97 30.11 -3.34 2.16
CA SER A 97 31.42 -2.79 2.53
C SER A 97 32.42 -3.91 2.36
#